data_AF-A0A3M1LBN2-F1
#
_entry.id   AF-A0A3M1LBN2-F1
#
_cell.length_a   1.000
_cell.length_b   1.000
_cell.length_c   1.000
_cell.angle_alpha   90.00
_cell.angle_beta   90.00
_cell.angle_gamma   90.00
#
_symmetry.space_group_name_H-M   'P 1'
#
loop_
_entity.id
_entity.type
_entity.pdbx_description
1 polymer ?
#
loop_
_entity_poly.entity_id
_entity_poly.type
_entity_poly.pdbx_seq_one_letter_code
_entity_poly.pdbx_strand_id
1 'polypeptide(L)'
;MASTPTDQLFKLIKTLTKAEKRSFKLYVNRIGGSETAKFIQLFDVLDKQREYDEEAIFRKIPTLKRSQLSNLKRHLLGQLLTSLRLIHISKYIDIEIREQIDYARILYGKGLYLQALKILDRVKKTAREAHQDHLHLEIVEFEKLIESRHITRSIENRAEELTDEAQRRGEIIYRTGLLSGLALKMYGLYIKIGHIRDEASARQVDAFFKANVPPIPLDEMTFFEKVYWNQAHMWYNYILQNFPMYFRYATKWVELFDQFPDMRTKDPDLYMRGLHHLLGSLFYLGDYERFCQAFEQLSAFIDAQESTFNINSRI
;
A
#
# COMPACT_ATOMS: atom_id res chain seq x y z
N MET A 1 12.76 -25.77 22.70
CA MET A 1 12.61 -26.24 21.30
C MET A 1 12.97 -25.09 20.40
N ALA A 2 14.14 -25.15 19.74
CA ALA A 2 14.58 -24.09 18.83
C ALA A 2 13.68 -24.09 17.60
N SER A 3 13.00 -22.97 17.33
CA SER A 3 12.20 -22.78 16.13
C SER A 3 13.12 -22.87 14.91
N THR A 4 13.04 -23.97 14.16
CA THR A 4 13.65 -24.03 12.82
C THR A 4 13.16 -22.82 12.05
N PRO A 5 14.02 -21.98 11.45
CA PRO A 5 13.59 -20.85 10.67
C PRO A 5 12.64 -21.36 9.59
N THR A 6 11.35 -21.05 9.73
CA THR A 6 10.35 -21.56 8.81
C THR A 6 10.64 -20.99 7.43
N ASP A 7 10.80 -21.86 6.43
CA ASP A 7 11.21 -21.50 5.08
C ASP A 7 10.23 -20.50 4.45
N GLN A 8 10.76 -19.35 4.00
CA GLN A 8 9.96 -18.24 3.47
C GLN A 8 9.23 -18.62 2.17
N LEU A 9 9.89 -19.39 1.31
CA LEU A 9 9.28 -19.84 0.05
C LEU A 9 8.13 -20.81 0.35
N PHE A 10 8.31 -21.73 1.29
CA PHE A 10 7.24 -22.62 1.73
C PHE A 10 6.03 -21.84 2.25
N LYS A 11 6.25 -20.85 3.14
CA LYS A 11 5.15 -19.99 3.63
C LYS A 11 4.40 -19.31 2.49
N LEU A 12 5.14 -18.70 1.56
CA LEU A 12 4.53 -18.06 0.39
C LEU A 12 3.71 -19.09 -0.40
N ILE A 13 4.26 -20.28 -0.71
CA ILE A 13 3.54 -21.33 -1.45
C ILE A 13 2.20 -21.69 -0.80
N LYS A 14 2.13 -21.65 0.53
CA LYS A 14 0.91 -21.95 1.29
C LYS A 14 -0.13 -20.84 1.28
N THR A 15 0.23 -19.60 0.98
CA THR A 15 -0.75 -18.50 0.85
C THR A 15 -1.41 -18.46 -0.53
N LEU A 16 -0.86 -19.14 -1.55
CA LEU A 16 -1.43 -19.09 -2.91
C LEU A 16 -2.80 -19.76 -2.99
N THR A 17 -3.69 -19.12 -3.72
CA THR A 17 -4.96 -19.68 -4.20
C THR A 17 -4.72 -20.75 -5.28
N LYS A 18 -5.72 -21.59 -5.54
CA LYS A 18 -5.67 -22.58 -6.64
C LYS A 18 -5.41 -21.92 -8.00
N ALA A 19 -5.96 -20.72 -8.23
CA ALA A 19 -5.78 -19.97 -9.46
C ALA A 19 -4.34 -19.48 -9.63
N GLU A 20 -3.73 -18.92 -8.58
CA GLU A 20 -2.34 -18.45 -8.63
C GLU A 20 -1.36 -19.61 -8.82
N LYS A 21 -1.58 -20.75 -8.15
CA LYS A 21 -0.76 -21.97 -8.35
C LYS A 21 -0.81 -22.45 -9.80
N ARG A 22 -2.00 -22.46 -10.41
CA ARG A 22 -2.17 -22.84 -11.83
C ARG A 22 -1.46 -21.85 -12.75
N SER A 23 -1.62 -20.55 -12.51
CA SER A 23 -0.99 -19.49 -13.29
C SER A 23 0.54 -19.59 -13.25
N PHE A 24 1.12 -19.81 -12.06
CA PHE A 24 2.55 -20.03 -11.90
C PHE A 24 3.08 -21.20 -12.76
N LYS A 25 2.39 -22.34 -12.75
CA LYS A 25 2.78 -23.49 -13.59
C LYS A 25 2.73 -23.16 -15.07
N LEU A 26 1.72 -22.42 -15.53
CA LEU A 26 1.63 -21.97 -16.93
C LEU A 26 2.76 -20.99 -17.29
N TYR A 27 3.06 -20.06 -16.39
CA TYR A 27 4.13 -19.08 -16.54
C TYR A 27 5.49 -19.75 -16.71
N VAL A 28 5.88 -20.66 -15.81
CA VAL A 28 7.17 -21.35 -15.89
C VAL A 28 7.27 -22.22 -17.14
N ASN A 29 6.20 -22.93 -17.51
CA ASN A 29 6.17 -23.73 -18.74
C ASN A 29 6.34 -22.88 -20.01
N ARG A 30 5.87 -21.62 -20.01
CA ARG A 30 6.01 -20.71 -21.16
C ARG A 30 7.43 -20.18 -21.32
N ILE A 31 8.12 -19.87 -20.21
CA ILE A 31 9.49 -19.36 -20.25
C ILE A 31 10.46 -20.44 -20.74
N GLY A 32 10.21 -21.70 -20.36
CA GLY A 32 11.05 -22.82 -20.76
C GLY A 32 12.46 -22.75 -20.18
N GLY A 33 13.35 -23.62 -20.68
CA GLY A 33 14.72 -23.75 -20.21
C GLY A 33 14.96 -25.02 -19.39
N SER A 34 16.24 -25.39 -19.24
CA SER A 34 16.68 -26.67 -18.67
C SER A 34 16.28 -26.87 -17.20
N GLU A 35 15.97 -25.79 -16.47
CA GLU A 35 15.60 -25.84 -15.05
C GLU A 35 14.07 -25.82 -14.79
N THR A 36 13.25 -25.62 -15.83
CA THR A 36 11.78 -25.58 -15.74
C THR A 36 11.21 -26.78 -14.98
N ALA A 37 11.65 -27.98 -15.35
CA ALA A 37 11.18 -29.22 -14.72
C ALA A 37 11.54 -29.26 -13.23
N LYS A 38 12.73 -28.74 -12.84
CA LYS A 38 13.17 -28.71 -11.44
C LYS A 38 12.35 -27.72 -10.60
N PHE A 39 12.00 -26.56 -11.16
CA PHE A 39 11.14 -25.59 -10.48
C PHE A 39 9.74 -26.13 -10.22
N ILE A 40 9.12 -26.75 -11.23
CA ILE A 40 7.79 -27.34 -11.10
C ILE A 40 7.81 -28.50 -10.08
N GLN A 41 8.82 -29.37 -10.15
CA GLN A 41 8.97 -30.46 -9.17
C GLN A 41 9.14 -29.94 -7.74
N LEU A 42 10.05 -28.98 -7.52
CA LEU A 42 10.26 -28.40 -6.20
C LEU A 42 8.99 -27.72 -5.68
N PHE A 43 8.32 -26.94 -6.52
CA PHE A 43 7.06 -26.29 -6.18
C PHE A 43 6.00 -27.30 -5.77
N ASP A 44 5.81 -28.38 -6.54
CA ASP A 44 4.80 -29.41 -6.27
C ASP A 44 5.08 -30.18 -4.99
N VAL A 45 6.35 -30.43 -4.68
CA VAL A 45 6.73 -31.07 -3.41
C VAL A 45 6.40 -30.15 -2.23
N LEU A 46 6.81 -28.89 -2.29
CA LEU A 46 6.53 -27.90 -1.24
C LEU A 46 5.02 -27.65 -1.08
N ASP A 47 4.27 -27.59 -2.18
CA ASP A 47 2.82 -27.38 -2.14
C ASP A 47 2.06 -28.57 -1.50
N LYS A 48 2.58 -29.79 -1.61
CA LYS A 48 1.95 -30.98 -1.00
C LYS A 48 2.30 -31.20 0.46
N GLN A 49 3.42 -30.65 0.94
CA GLN A 49 3.87 -30.79 2.32
C GLN A 49 2.94 -30.05 3.29
N ARG A 50 2.59 -30.64 4.44
CA ARG A 50 1.80 -29.93 5.47
C ARG A 50 2.67 -28.96 6.28
N GLU A 51 3.84 -29.45 6.66
CA GLU A 51 4.89 -28.69 7.33
C GLU A 51 6.16 -28.79 6.50
N TYR A 52 7.03 -27.79 6.62
CA TYR A 52 8.28 -27.77 5.87
C TYR A 52 9.18 -28.94 6.32
N ASP A 53 9.42 -29.89 5.41
CA ASP A 53 10.35 -31.01 5.60
C ASP A 53 11.35 -31.03 4.45
N GLU A 54 12.59 -30.62 4.74
CA GLU A 54 13.67 -30.57 3.76
C GLU A 54 14.07 -31.97 3.27
N GLU A 55 14.08 -32.96 4.15
CA GLU A 55 14.44 -34.34 3.80
C GLU A 55 13.40 -34.95 2.86
N ALA A 56 12.12 -34.59 3.03
CA ALA A 56 11.07 -34.97 2.07
C ALA A 56 11.33 -34.44 0.65
N ILE A 57 12.01 -33.30 0.49
CA ILE A 57 12.38 -32.77 -0.84
C ILE A 57 13.34 -33.73 -1.53
N PHE A 58 14.41 -34.15 -0.85
CA PHE A 58 15.40 -35.07 -1.43
C PHE A 58 14.84 -36.47 -1.66
N ARG A 59 13.93 -36.94 -0.80
CA ARG A 59 13.21 -38.22 -1.02
C ARG A 59 12.33 -38.18 -2.27
N LYS A 60 11.75 -37.02 -2.62
CA LYS A 60 10.86 -36.87 -3.77
C LYS A 60 11.58 -36.43 -5.05
N ILE A 61 12.77 -35.84 -4.94
CA ILE A 61 13.60 -35.40 -6.06
C ILE A 61 15.03 -35.97 -5.90
N PRO A 62 15.25 -37.26 -6.16
CA PRO A 62 16.53 -37.93 -5.89
C PRO A 62 17.72 -37.36 -6.68
N THR A 63 17.46 -36.73 -7.82
CA THR A 63 18.48 -36.10 -8.67
C THR A 63 18.96 -34.74 -8.14
N LEU A 64 18.28 -34.18 -7.13
CA LEU A 64 18.63 -32.87 -6.57
C LEU A 64 19.75 -33.01 -5.53
N LYS A 65 20.89 -32.35 -5.78
CA LYS A 65 21.98 -32.31 -4.78
C LYS A 65 21.63 -31.32 -3.67
N ARG A 66 22.00 -31.65 -2.42
CA ARG A 66 21.79 -30.77 -1.26
C ARG A 66 22.36 -29.36 -1.45
N SER A 67 23.54 -29.27 -2.06
CA SER A 67 24.20 -27.99 -2.37
C SER A 67 23.42 -27.10 -3.36
N GLN A 68 22.53 -27.68 -4.16
CA GLN A 68 21.73 -26.95 -5.15
C GLN A 68 20.42 -26.41 -4.58
N LEU A 69 19.93 -26.96 -3.46
CA LEU A 69 18.60 -26.65 -2.94
C LEU A 69 18.43 -25.15 -2.63
N SER A 70 19.41 -24.55 -1.96
CA SER A 70 19.37 -23.11 -1.61
C SER A 70 19.22 -22.23 -2.85
N ASN A 71 20.04 -22.48 -3.88
CA ASN A 71 19.97 -21.71 -5.12
C ASN A 71 18.64 -21.97 -5.86
N LEU A 72 18.22 -23.23 -5.95
CA LEU A 72 16.97 -23.60 -6.61
C LEU A 72 15.76 -22.95 -5.95
N LYS A 73 15.72 -22.87 -4.61
CA LYS A 73 14.68 -22.15 -3.87
C LYS A 73 14.71 -20.65 -4.16
N ARG A 74 15.89 -20.02 -4.18
CA ARG A 74 16.02 -18.59 -4.50
C ARG A 74 15.47 -18.28 -5.91
N HIS A 75 15.84 -19.08 -6.89
CA HIS A 75 15.34 -18.92 -8.26
C HIS A 75 13.84 -19.19 -8.35
N LEU A 76 13.34 -20.25 -7.70
CA LEU A 76 11.90 -20.55 -7.64
C LEU A 76 11.12 -19.38 -7.01
N LEU A 77 11.62 -18.82 -5.91
CA LEU A 77 11.01 -17.65 -5.28
C LEU A 77 10.94 -16.46 -6.25
N GLY A 78 12.03 -16.18 -6.98
CA GLY A 78 12.05 -15.12 -8.00
C GLY A 78 10.98 -15.34 -9.08
N GLN A 79 10.94 -16.54 -9.67
CA GLN A 79 9.95 -16.88 -10.70
C GLN A 79 8.51 -16.82 -10.17
N LEU A 80 8.29 -17.26 -8.93
CA LEU A 80 6.98 -17.22 -8.29
C LEU A 80 6.51 -15.78 -8.08
N LEU A 81 7.38 -14.90 -7.56
CA LEU A 81 7.07 -13.49 -7.38
C LEU A 81 6.82 -12.78 -8.72
N THR A 82 7.60 -13.07 -9.76
CA THR A 82 7.33 -12.52 -11.10
C THR A 82 5.98 -12.98 -11.64
N SER A 83 5.64 -14.26 -11.50
CA SER A 83 4.32 -14.77 -11.92
C SER A 83 3.19 -14.11 -11.14
N LEU A 84 3.34 -13.92 -9.83
CA LEU A 84 2.34 -13.26 -8.98
C LEU A 84 2.17 -11.79 -9.40
N ARG A 85 3.25 -11.05 -9.64
CA ARG A 85 3.18 -9.67 -10.15
C ARG A 85 2.35 -9.57 -11.42
N LEU A 86 2.52 -10.50 -12.37
CA LEU A 86 1.76 -10.50 -13.63
C LEU A 86 0.25 -10.74 -13.44
N ILE A 87 -0.14 -11.49 -12.41
CA ILE A 87 -1.56 -11.72 -12.08
C ILE A 87 -2.15 -10.50 -11.39
N HIS A 88 -1.37 -9.89 -10.51
CA HIS A 88 -1.82 -8.83 -9.61
C HIS A 88 -1.71 -7.42 -10.20
N ILE A 89 -1.15 -7.26 -11.41
CA ILE A 89 -0.97 -5.96 -12.05
C ILE A 89 -2.27 -5.19 -12.24
N SER A 90 -3.37 -5.86 -12.60
CA SER A 90 -4.68 -5.22 -12.75
C SER A 90 -5.39 -4.97 -11.42
N LYS A 91 -4.91 -5.58 -10.33
CA LYS A 91 -5.47 -5.40 -8.98
C LYS A 91 -4.84 -4.21 -8.27
N TYR A 92 -3.54 -4.00 -8.45
CA TYR A 92 -2.78 -2.95 -7.75
C TYR A 92 -2.33 -1.88 -8.74
N ILE A 93 -3.01 -0.74 -8.70
CA ILE A 93 -2.82 0.38 -9.63
C ILE A 93 -1.38 0.93 -9.62
N ASP A 94 -0.69 0.87 -8.48
CA ASP A 94 0.71 1.28 -8.34
C ASP A 94 1.67 0.33 -9.07
N ILE A 95 1.36 -0.97 -9.14
CA ILE A 95 2.11 -1.93 -9.96
C ILE A 95 1.90 -1.65 -11.44
N GLU A 96 0.66 -1.39 -11.87
CA GLU A 96 0.34 -1.02 -13.24
C GLU A 96 1.09 0.25 -13.68
N ILE A 97 1.04 1.31 -12.85
CA ILE A 97 1.71 2.58 -13.14
C ILE A 97 3.22 2.38 -13.30
N ARG A 98 3.87 1.65 -12.38
CA ARG A 98 5.31 1.37 -12.46
C ARG A 98 5.68 0.61 -13.74
N GLU A 99 4.87 -0.36 -14.14
CA GLU A 99 5.12 -1.06 -15.41
C GLU A 99 5.05 -0.13 -16.62
N GLN A 100 4.10 0.80 -16.65
CA GLN A 100 4.03 1.78 -17.74
C GLN A 100 5.24 2.72 -17.74
N ILE A 101 5.73 3.13 -16.56
CA ILE A 101 6.98 3.90 -16.44
C ILE A 101 8.16 3.09 -17.00
N ASP A 102 8.25 1.80 -16.69
CA ASP A 102 9.28 0.90 -17.22
C ASP A 102 9.21 0.80 -18.76
N TYR A 103 8.01 0.64 -19.33
CA TYR A 103 7.82 0.64 -20.78
C TYR A 103 8.24 1.96 -21.42
N ALA A 104 7.86 3.10 -20.82
CA ALA A 104 8.30 4.42 -21.30
C ALA A 104 9.83 4.53 -21.28
N ARG A 105 10.48 3.98 -20.24
CA ARG A 105 11.95 3.99 -20.10
C ARG A 105 12.64 3.16 -21.16
N ILE A 106 12.11 1.98 -21.48
CA ILE A 106 12.61 1.12 -22.56
C ILE A 106 12.46 1.82 -23.92
N LEU A 107 11.30 2.42 -24.21
CA LEU A 107 11.05 3.13 -25.47
C LEU A 107 11.98 4.34 -25.62
N TYR A 108 12.14 5.13 -24.56
CA TYR A 108 13.07 6.25 -24.53
C TYR A 108 14.50 5.80 -24.86
N GLY A 109 14.98 4.73 -24.22
CA GLY A 109 16.31 4.16 -24.50
C GLY A 109 16.49 3.63 -25.93
N LYS A 110 15.39 3.37 -26.65
CA LYS A 110 15.38 2.99 -28.07
C LYS A 110 15.22 4.20 -29.03
N GLY A 111 15.26 5.43 -28.52
CA GLY A 111 15.06 6.65 -29.31
C GLY A 111 13.60 6.97 -29.61
N LEU A 112 12.65 6.20 -29.08
CA LEU A 112 11.20 6.35 -29.29
C LEU A 112 10.57 7.29 -28.24
N TYR A 113 11.11 8.49 -28.11
CA TYR A 113 10.74 9.41 -27.03
C TYR A 113 9.30 9.95 -27.16
N LEU A 114 8.77 10.13 -28.37
CA LEU A 114 7.37 10.52 -28.57
C LEU A 114 6.39 9.43 -28.09
N GLN A 115 6.74 8.17 -28.28
CA GLN A 115 5.95 7.03 -27.78
C GLN A 115 6.06 6.93 -26.26
N ALA A 116 7.25 7.18 -25.69
CA ALA A 116 7.44 7.26 -24.25
C ALA A 116 6.57 8.37 -23.63
N LEU A 117 6.59 9.59 -24.20
CA LEU A 117 5.75 10.70 -23.73
C LEU A 117 4.25 10.38 -23.77
N LYS A 118 3.76 9.68 -24.80
CA LYS A 118 2.35 9.23 -24.86
C LYS A 118 1.99 8.27 -23.71
N ILE A 119 2.91 7.38 -23.32
CA ILE A 119 2.68 6.50 -22.17
C ILE A 119 2.68 7.31 -20.87
N LEU A 120 3.64 8.23 -20.71
CA LEU A 120 3.77 9.08 -19.53
C LEU A 120 2.54 9.98 -19.32
N ASP A 121 2.03 10.61 -20.39
CA ASP A 121 0.83 11.47 -20.29
C ASP A 121 -0.40 10.70 -19.79
N ARG A 122 -0.65 9.52 -20.39
CA ARG A 122 -1.75 8.64 -19.96
C ARG A 122 -1.59 8.19 -18.52
N VAL A 123 -0.41 7.68 -18.15
CA VAL A 123 -0.20 7.11 -16.81
C VAL A 123 -0.12 8.20 -15.73
N LYS A 124 0.25 9.45 -16.08
CA LYS A 124 0.17 10.59 -15.17
C LYS A 124 -1.27 10.87 -14.73
N LYS A 125 -2.22 10.80 -15.67
CA LYS A 125 -3.65 10.94 -15.35
C LYS A 125 -4.11 9.84 -14.39
N THR A 126 -3.73 8.59 -14.68
CA THR A 126 -4.02 7.45 -13.80
C THR A 126 -3.43 7.64 -12.39
N ALA A 127 -2.17 8.08 -12.28
CA ALA A 127 -1.52 8.33 -10.99
C ALA A 127 -2.25 9.42 -10.18
N ARG A 128 -2.69 10.50 -10.85
CA ARG A 128 -3.48 11.57 -10.22
C ARG A 128 -4.81 11.08 -9.67
N GLU A 129 -5.58 10.32 -10.47
CA GLU A 129 -6.89 9.76 -10.08
C GLU A 129 -6.79 8.68 -8.99
N ALA A 130 -5.64 8.01 -8.92
CA ALA A 130 -5.33 7.00 -7.91
C ALA A 130 -4.63 7.58 -6.66
N HIS A 131 -4.46 8.90 -6.56
CA HIS A 131 -3.73 9.56 -5.47
C HIS A 131 -2.31 9.00 -5.25
N GLN A 132 -1.61 8.64 -6.33
CA GLN A 132 -0.25 8.09 -6.31
C GLN A 132 0.79 9.21 -6.50
N ASP A 133 0.86 10.16 -5.56
CA ASP A 133 1.66 11.39 -5.72
C ASP A 133 3.16 11.11 -5.97
N HIS A 134 3.74 10.07 -5.34
CA HIS A 134 5.13 9.67 -5.59
C HIS A 134 5.37 9.22 -7.03
N LEU A 135 4.47 8.39 -7.57
CA LEU A 135 4.58 7.91 -8.94
C LEU A 135 4.26 9.02 -9.94
N HIS A 136 3.31 9.91 -9.60
CA HIS A 136 3.04 11.12 -10.36
C HIS A 136 4.31 11.96 -10.49
N LEU A 137 5.02 12.23 -9.39
CA LEU A 137 6.28 12.97 -9.41
C LEU A 137 7.33 12.26 -10.27
N GLU A 138 7.50 10.95 -10.15
CA GLU A 138 8.44 10.19 -10.99
C GLU A 138 8.12 10.34 -12.49
N ILE A 139 6.85 10.30 -12.86
CA ILE A 139 6.40 10.49 -14.25
C ILE A 139 6.76 11.88 -14.75
N VAL A 140 6.47 12.92 -13.96
CA VAL A 140 6.77 14.32 -14.32
C VAL A 140 8.28 14.56 -14.42
N GLU A 141 9.09 14.01 -13.52
CA GLU A 141 10.55 14.10 -13.62
C GLU A 141 11.07 13.39 -14.87
N PHE A 142 10.43 12.30 -15.29
CA PHE A 142 10.78 11.65 -16.54
C PHE A 142 10.38 12.49 -17.76
N GLU A 143 9.21 13.13 -17.75
CA GLU A 143 8.83 14.10 -18.79
C GLU A 143 9.83 15.26 -18.88
N LYS A 144 10.25 15.83 -17.74
CA LYS A 144 11.29 16.90 -17.68
C LYS A 144 12.61 16.44 -18.26
N LEU A 145 13.03 15.20 -17.99
CA LEU A 145 14.25 14.62 -18.55
C LEU A 145 14.17 14.52 -20.08
N ILE A 146 13.01 14.14 -20.63
CA ILE A 146 12.83 14.08 -22.09
C ILE A 146 12.82 15.51 -22.67
N GLU A 147 12.06 16.42 -22.06
CA GLU A 147 11.92 17.81 -22.51
C GLU A 147 13.26 18.55 -22.54
N SER A 148 14.10 18.37 -21.52
CA SER A 148 15.43 19.03 -21.46
C SER A 148 16.43 18.53 -22.49
N ARG A 149 16.20 17.37 -23.12
CA ARG A 149 17.16 16.70 -24.03
C ARG A 149 16.73 16.68 -25.47
N HIS A 150 15.45 16.93 -25.73
CA HIS A 150 14.87 16.87 -27.05
C HIS A 150 14.11 18.16 -27.30
N ILE A 151 14.27 18.74 -28.49
CA ILE A 151 13.32 19.73 -28.98
C ILE A 151 12.03 18.94 -29.27
N THR A 152 11.24 18.69 -28.24
CA THR A 152 9.86 18.35 -28.43
C THR A 152 9.26 19.60 -29.09
N ARG A 153 8.44 19.45 -30.13
CA ARG A 153 7.72 20.59 -30.70
C ARG A 153 6.59 21.02 -29.75
N SER A 154 6.90 21.10 -28.46
CA SER A 154 5.97 21.35 -27.38
C SER A 154 5.44 22.77 -27.47
N ILE A 155 4.30 22.94 -26.82
CA ILE A 155 3.63 24.22 -26.59
C ILE A 155 4.64 25.12 -25.87
N GLU A 156 4.73 26.38 -26.32
CA GLU A 156 5.43 27.45 -25.60
C GLU A 156 4.99 27.39 -24.11
N ASN A 157 5.93 27.14 -23.18
CA ASN A 157 5.76 26.98 -21.72
C ASN A 157 5.69 25.55 -21.14
N ARG A 158 5.89 24.47 -21.92
CA ARG A 158 5.85 23.09 -21.35
C ARG A 158 6.85 22.86 -20.21
N ALA A 159 8.05 23.45 -20.31
CA ALA A 159 9.06 23.33 -19.26
C ALA A 159 8.62 23.96 -17.92
N GLU A 160 7.91 25.09 -17.97
CA GLU A 160 7.37 25.78 -16.80
C GLU A 160 6.24 24.95 -16.19
N GLU A 161 5.31 24.45 -16.99
CA GLU A 161 4.21 23.58 -16.52
C GLU A 161 4.72 22.36 -15.76
N LEU A 162 5.72 21.68 -16.31
CA LEU A 162 6.31 20.49 -15.70
C LEU A 162 7.07 20.82 -14.41
N THR A 163 7.72 21.98 -14.36
CA THR A 163 8.45 22.44 -13.17
C THR A 163 7.48 22.74 -12.03
N ASP A 164 6.42 23.50 -12.32
CA ASP A 164 5.37 23.83 -11.36
C ASP A 164 4.63 22.57 -10.88
N GLU A 165 4.34 21.65 -11.79
CA GLU A 165 3.69 20.38 -11.45
C GLU A 165 4.57 19.53 -10.53
N ALA A 166 5.86 19.41 -10.81
CA ALA A 166 6.82 18.70 -9.96
C ALA A 166 6.91 19.35 -8.56
N GLN A 167 7.01 20.67 -8.49
CA GLN A 167 7.07 21.40 -7.22
C GLN A 167 5.82 21.14 -6.38
N ARG A 168 4.62 21.32 -6.96
CA ARG A 168 3.34 21.07 -6.28
C ARG A 168 3.25 19.64 -5.75
N ARG A 169 3.68 18.64 -6.52
CA ARG A 169 3.71 17.24 -6.07
C ARG A 169 4.70 17.02 -4.94
N GLY A 170 5.88 17.62 -5.02
CA GLY A 170 6.87 17.60 -3.94
C GLY A 170 6.33 18.15 -2.63
N GLU A 171 5.60 19.27 -2.68
CA GLU A 171 4.95 19.88 -1.52
C GLU A 171 3.89 18.96 -0.90
N ILE A 172 3.01 18.37 -1.71
CA ILE A 172 1.99 17.40 -1.25
C ILE A 172 2.65 16.20 -0.55
N ILE A 173 3.70 15.62 -1.16
CA ILE A 173 4.44 14.49 -0.59
C ILE A 173 5.05 14.87 0.76
N TYR A 174 5.68 16.04 0.84
CA TYR A 174 6.28 16.54 2.07
C TYR A 174 5.25 16.73 3.18
N ARG A 175 4.14 17.42 2.88
CA ARG A 175 3.03 17.65 3.83
C ARG A 175 2.39 16.35 4.29
N THR A 176 2.17 15.39 3.38
CA THR A 176 1.68 14.04 3.70
C THR A 176 2.64 13.31 4.64
N GLY A 177 3.95 13.41 4.42
CA GLY A 177 4.98 12.83 5.29
C GLY A 177 4.95 13.43 6.70
N LEU A 178 4.78 14.75 6.83
CA LEU A 178 4.65 15.41 8.14
C LEU A 178 3.40 14.91 8.90
N LEU A 179 2.25 14.89 8.23
CA LEU A 179 0.98 14.53 8.84
C LEU A 179 0.90 13.04 9.22
N SER A 180 1.30 12.16 8.32
CA SER A 180 1.36 10.71 8.60
C SER A 180 2.37 10.39 9.70
N GLY A 181 3.53 11.07 9.71
CA GLY A 181 4.52 10.98 10.77
C GLY A 181 3.98 11.43 12.13
N LEU A 182 3.23 12.53 12.18
CA LEU A 182 2.57 12.99 13.39
C LEU A 182 1.52 11.97 13.88
N ALA A 183 0.63 11.50 13.01
CA ALA A 183 -0.38 10.51 13.36
C ALA A 183 0.26 9.23 13.94
N LEU A 184 1.33 8.73 13.31
CA LEU A 184 2.06 7.56 13.79
C LEU A 184 2.75 7.81 15.14
N LYS A 185 3.36 8.97 15.34
CA LYS A 185 3.98 9.34 16.63
C LYS A 185 2.93 9.43 17.74
N MET A 186 1.74 9.98 17.46
CA MET A 186 0.64 10.03 18.43
C MET A 186 0.13 8.64 18.78
N TYR A 187 -0.03 7.76 17.78
CA TYR A 187 -0.37 6.36 18.03
C TYR A 187 0.69 5.64 18.89
N GLY A 188 1.98 5.82 18.55
CA GLY A 188 3.08 5.26 19.34
C GLY A 188 3.13 5.79 20.77
N LEU A 189 2.78 7.06 20.98
CA LEU A 189 2.65 7.65 22.31
C LEU A 189 1.52 6.97 23.09
N TYR A 190 0.34 6.78 22.49
CA TYR A 190 -0.77 6.05 23.12
C TYR A 190 -0.38 4.63 23.53
N ILE A 191 0.32 3.87 22.68
CA ILE A 191 0.80 2.51 23.03
C ILE A 191 1.69 2.55 24.28
N LYS A 192 2.52 3.60 24.42
CA LYS A 192 3.47 3.72 25.52
C LYS A 192 2.82 4.13 26.84
N ILE A 193 1.87 5.06 26.82
CA ILE A 193 1.34 5.68 28.06
C ILE A 193 -0.15 5.44 28.31
N GLY A 194 -0.89 4.94 27.32
CA GLY A 194 -2.35 4.85 27.36
C GLY A 194 -3.03 6.22 27.43
N HIS A 195 -4.15 6.30 28.13
CA HIS A 195 -4.79 7.57 28.47
C HIS A 195 -3.99 8.31 29.53
N ILE A 196 -3.98 9.64 29.45
CA ILE A 196 -3.40 10.48 30.50
C ILE A 196 -4.06 10.22 31.85
N ARG A 197 -3.28 10.33 32.92
CA ARG A 197 -3.74 10.14 34.31
C ARG A 197 -3.48 11.35 35.21
N ASP A 198 -2.74 12.34 34.71
CA ASP A 198 -2.32 13.52 35.44
C ASP A 198 -2.12 14.71 34.48
N GLU A 199 -2.15 15.92 35.03
CA GLU A 199 -2.02 17.15 34.25
C GLU A 199 -0.62 17.37 33.65
N ALA A 200 0.43 16.86 34.27
CA ALA A 200 1.78 17.04 33.75
C ALA A 200 1.94 16.26 32.44
N SER A 201 1.44 15.02 32.41
CA SER A 201 1.33 14.21 31.19
C SER A 201 0.45 14.90 30.14
N ALA A 202 -0.68 15.49 30.53
CA ALA A 202 -1.55 16.24 29.62
C ALA A 202 -0.82 17.41 28.95
N ARG A 203 -0.07 18.22 29.73
CA ARG A 203 0.74 19.33 29.21
C ARG A 203 1.84 18.86 28.26
N GLN A 204 2.48 17.72 28.53
CA GLN A 204 3.50 17.16 27.65
C GLN A 204 2.92 16.70 26.30
N VAL A 205 1.78 16.00 26.32
CA VAL A 205 1.08 15.59 25.09
C VAL A 205 0.64 16.81 24.28
N ASP A 206 0.09 17.83 24.95
CA ASP A 206 -0.33 19.08 24.32
C ASP A 206 0.82 19.84 23.68
N ALA A 207 1.92 20.04 24.42
CA ALA A 207 3.11 20.70 23.89
C ALA A 207 3.70 19.92 22.71
N PHE A 208 3.79 18.59 22.80
CA PHE A 208 4.26 17.75 21.71
C PHE A 208 3.40 17.88 20.47
N PHE A 209 2.08 17.77 20.60
CA PHE A 209 1.16 17.88 19.47
C PHE A 209 1.26 19.27 18.81
N LYS A 210 1.12 20.34 19.58
CA LYS A 210 1.18 21.72 19.05
C LYS A 210 2.50 22.04 18.37
N ALA A 211 3.62 21.51 18.86
CA ALA A 211 4.93 21.72 18.25
C ALA A 211 5.12 20.96 16.92
N ASN A 212 4.31 19.93 16.65
CA ASN A 212 4.48 19.05 15.48
C ASN A 212 3.32 19.13 14.47
N VAL A 213 2.20 19.79 14.80
CA VAL A 213 1.11 20.02 13.83
C VAL A 213 1.56 21.04 12.79
N PRO A 214 1.61 20.67 11.50
CA PRO A 214 2.03 21.60 10.46
C PRO A 214 0.93 22.64 10.19
N PRO A 215 1.27 23.92 9.93
CA PRO A 215 0.31 24.99 9.69
C PRO A 215 -0.19 24.96 8.24
N ILE A 216 -0.97 23.94 7.89
CA ILE A 216 -1.47 23.71 6.52
C ILE A 216 -2.98 24.02 6.47
N PRO A 217 -3.45 24.88 5.54
CA PRO A 217 -4.88 25.10 5.32
C PRO A 217 -5.61 23.81 4.89
N LEU A 218 -6.76 23.52 5.50
CA LEU A 218 -7.52 22.28 5.26
C LEU A 218 -8.08 22.19 3.82
N ASP A 219 -8.37 23.32 3.21
CA ASP A 219 -8.88 23.47 1.84
C ASP A 219 -7.83 23.12 0.79
N GLU A 220 -6.54 23.30 1.11
CA GLU A 220 -5.41 22.94 0.24
C GLU A 220 -4.98 21.47 0.36
N MET A 221 -5.58 20.71 1.28
CA MET A 221 -5.20 19.33 1.52
C MET A 221 -5.86 18.35 0.55
N THR A 222 -5.06 17.40 0.07
CA THR A 222 -5.49 16.18 -0.62
C THR A 222 -6.23 15.22 0.32
N PHE A 223 -6.76 14.14 -0.24
CA PHE A 223 -7.44 13.09 0.53
C PHE A 223 -6.57 12.54 1.67
N PHE A 224 -5.35 12.08 1.37
CA PHE A 224 -4.48 11.46 2.37
C PHE A 224 -4.02 12.46 3.43
N GLU A 225 -3.72 13.71 3.06
CA GLU A 225 -3.40 14.77 4.02
C GLU A 225 -4.57 14.99 5.00
N LYS A 226 -5.81 15.05 4.50
CA LYS A 226 -7.00 15.15 5.37
C LYS A 226 -7.18 13.92 6.26
N VAL A 227 -6.94 12.71 5.74
CA VAL A 227 -7.00 11.49 6.56
C VAL A 227 -5.98 11.55 7.70
N TYR A 228 -4.72 11.82 7.41
CA TYR A 228 -3.67 11.87 8.43
C TYR A 228 -3.85 13.03 9.40
N TRP A 229 -4.36 14.17 8.94
CA TRP A 229 -4.76 15.28 9.81
C TRP A 229 -5.82 14.82 10.83
N ASN A 230 -6.90 14.18 10.36
CA ASN A 230 -7.95 13.70 11.23
C ASN A 230 -7.43 12.61 12.17
N GLN A 231 -6.60 11.67 11.71
CA GLN A 231 -5.97 10.65 12.57
C GLN A 231 -5.10 11.25 13.67
N ALA A 232 -4.26 12.23 13.35
CA ALA A 232 -3.40 12.89 14.33
C ALA A 232 -4.23 13.58 15.42
N HIS A 233 -5.26 14.33 15.02
CA HIS A 233 -6.16 15.01 15.95
C HIS A 233 -7.03 14.03 16.76
N MET A 234 -7.48 12.96 16.12
CA MET A 234 -8.22 11.86 16.74
C MET A 234 -7.39 11.24 17.86
N TRP A 235 -6.14 10.82 17.59
CA TRP A 235 -5.25 10.26 18.59
C TRP A 235 -4.94 11.24 19.72
N TYR A 236 -4.66 12.49 19.39
CA TYR A 236 -4.43 13.55 20.38
C TYR A 236 -5.60 13.68 21.37
N ASN A 237 -6.83 13.79 20.86
CA ASN A 237 -8.01 13.92 21.72
C ASN A 237 -8.33 12.63 22.46
N TYR A 238 -8.07 11.47 21.85
CA TYR A 238 -8.25 10.17 22.48
C TYR A 238 -7.31 9.98 23.69
N ILE A 239 -6.02 10.30 23.54
CA ILE A 239 -5.04 10.24 24.63
C ILE A 239 -5.45 11.16 25.80
N LEU A 240 -5.92 12.37 25.47
CA LEU A 240 -6.40 13.37 26.45
C LEU A 240 -7.79 13.08 27.03
N GLN A 241 -8.45 11.99 26.61
CA GLN A 241 -9.83 11.66 27.00
C GLN A 241 -10.87 12.73 26.61
N ASN A 242 -10.57 13.57 25.62
CA ASN A 242 -11.53 14.52 25.05
C ASN A 242 -12.41 13.77 24.03
N PHE A 243 -13.31 12.94 24.53
CA PHE A 243 -14.15 12.06 23.71
C PHE A 243 -15.05 12.79 22.69
N PRO A 244 -15.62 13.99 22.98
CA PRO A 244 -16.36 14.76 21.97
C PRO A 244 -15.51 15.13 20.75
N MET A 245 -14.25 15.54 20.97
CA MET A 245 -13.35 15.87 19.87
C MET A 245 -12.79 14.62 19.20
N TYR A 246 -12.55 13.54 19.94
CA TYR A 246 -12.24 12.22 19.39
C TYR A 246 -13.30 11.77 18.38
N PHE A 247 -14.58 11.83 18.78
CA PHE A 247 -15.73 11.54 17.91
C PHE A 247 -15.76 12.45 16.68
N ARG A 248 -15.58 13.76 16.85
CA ARG A 248 -15.55 14.72 15.73
C ARG A 248 -14.51 14.34 14.67
N TYR A 249 -13.28 14.03 15.07
CA TYR A 249 -12.21 13.72 14.13
C TYR A 249 -12.32 12.30 13.55
N ALA A 250 -12.83 11.32 14.31
CA ALA A 250 -13.16 10.01 13.78
C ALA A 250 -14.28 10.07 12.72
N THR A 251 -15.34 10.84 13.00
CA THR A 251 -16.44 11.09 12.05
C THR A 251 -15.93 11.75 10.78
N LYS A 252 -15.17 12.85 10.90
CA LYS A 252 -14.57 13.53 9.73
C LYS A 252 -13.69 12.60 8.89
N TRP A 253 -12.96 11.68 9.52
CA TRP A 253 -12.18 10.70 8.78
C TRP A 253 -13.08 9.77 7.96
N VAL A 254 -14.15 9.22 8.57
CA VAL A 254 -15.11 8.35 7.86
C VAL A 254 -15.81 9.11 6.73
N GLU A 255 -16.27 10.34 6.96
CA GLU A 255 -16.96 11.19 5.96
C GLU A 255 -16.09 11.53 4.74
N LEU A 256 -14.76 11.49 4.84
CA LEU A 256 -13.88 11.64 3.67
C LEU A 256 -14.15 10.55 2.63
N PHE A 257 -14.55 9.35 3.05
CA PHE A 257 -14.88 8.25 2.14
C PHE A 257 -16.26 8.40 1.51
N ASP A 258 -17.09 9.34 1.95
CA ASP A 258 -18.31 9.72 1.25
C ASP A 258 -18.00 10.69 0.10
N GLN A 259 -17.02 11.57 0.32
CA GLN A 259 -16.52 12.50 -0.70
C GLN A 259 -15.66 11.81 -1.76
N PHE A 260 -14.95 10.73 -1.38
CA PHE A 260 -14.06 9.95 -2.23
C PHE A 260 -14.43 8.46 -2.17
N PRO A 261 -15.58 8.04 -2.72
CA PRO A 261 -16.11 6.68 -2.54
C PRO A 261 -15.20 5.57 -3.06
N ASP A 262 -14.45 5.83 -4.13
CA ASP A 262 -13.46 4.90 -4.69
C ASP A 262 -12.36 4.52 -3.68
N MET A 263 -12.10 5.38 -2.69
CA MET A 263 -11.08 5.10 -1.67
C MET A 263 -11.47 3.97 -0.74
N ARG A 264 -12.77 3.64 -0.62
CA ARG A 264 -13.23 2.50 0.19
C ARG A 264 -12.75 1.17 -0.39
N THR A 265 -12.69 1.05 -1.71
CA THR A 265 -12.22 -0.17 -2.38
C THR A 265 -10.71 -0.16 -2.59
N LYS A 266 -10.11 1.03 -2.80
CA LYS A 266 -8.64 1.19 -2.95
C LYS A 266 -7.89 0.93 -1.65
N ASP A 267 -8.40 1.38 -0.50
CA ASP A 267 -7.83 1.15 0.82
C ASP A 267 -8.91 0.79 1.85
N PRO A 268 -9.45 -0.45 1.78
CA PRO A 268 -10.52 -0.91 2.67
C PRO A 268 -10.07 -0.91 4.14
N ASP A 269 -8.81 -1.20 4.41
CA ASP A 269 -8.27 -1.24 5.77
C ASP A 269 -8.28 0.15 6.41
N LEU A 270 -7.96 1.21 5.65
CA LEU A 270 -8.03 2.58 6.12
C LEU A 270 -9.47 3.00 6.45
N TYR A 271 -10.43 2.60 5.63
CA TYR A 271 -11.85 2.87 5.89
C TYR A 271 -12.36 2.12 7.12
N MET A 272 -12.10 0.82 7.22
CA MET A 272 -12.49 0.00 8.38
C MET A 272 -11.87 0.50 9.68
N ARG A 273 -10.60 0.97 9.65
CA ARG A 273 -9.98 1.62 10.81
C ARG A 273 -10.68 2.92 11.21
N GLY A 274 -11.11 3.73 10.23
CA GLY A 274 -11.91 4.93 10.49
C GLY A 274 -13.22 4.59 11.22
N LEU A 275 -13.95 3.59 10.70
CA LEU A 275 -15.18 3.08 11.32
C LEU A 275 -14.95 2.50 12.72
N HIS A 276 -13.84 1.76 12.93
CA HIS A 276 -13.46 1.26 14.25
C HIS A 276 -13.29 2.38 15.27
N HIS A 277 -12.60 3.47 14.90
CA HIS A 277 -12.44 4.62 15.78
C HIS A 277 -13.75 5.39 15.99
N LEU A 278 -14.60 5.48 14.97
CA LEU A 278 -15.93 6.06 15.10
C LEU A 278 -16.77 5.27 16.12
N LEU A 279 -16.84 3.95 15.99
CA LEU A 279 -17.50 3.05 16.93
C LEU A 279 -16.95 3.20 18.35
N GLY A 280 -15.62 3.19 18.51
CA GLY A 280 -14.99 3.40 19.80
C GLY A 280 -15.40 4.74 20.42
N SER A 281 -15.41 5.81 19.63
CA SER A 281 -15.80 7.14 20.11
C SER A 281 -17.26 7.23 20.53
N LEU A 282 -18.17 6.60 19.78
CA LEU A 282 -19.60 6.53 20.11
C LEU A 282 -19.84 5.73 21.39
N PHE A 283 -19.08 4.64 21.59
CA PHE A 283 -19.11 3.88 22.84
C PHE A 283 -18.71 4.75 24.05
N TYR A 284 -17.60 5.50 23.97
CA TYR A 284 -17.18 6.39 25.06
C TYR A 284 -18.18 7.53 25.34
N LEU A 285 -18.97 7.93 24.34
CA LEU A 285 -20.03 8.93 24.49
C LEU A 285 -21.36 8.32 24.97
N GLY A 286 -21.50 6.99 25.03
CA GLY A 286 -22.75 6.32 25.38
C GLY A 286 -23.85 6.46 24.31
N ASP A 287 -23.49 6.80 23.06
CA ASP A 287 -24.43 7.03 21.98
C ASP A 287 -24.77 5.71 21.26
N TYR A 288 -25.71 4.97 21.84
CA TYR A 288 -26.09 3.64 21.39
C TYR A 288 -26.69 3.64 19.97
N GLU A 289 -27.55 4.60 19.66
CA GLU A 289 -28.25 4.65 18.38
C GLU A 289 -27.28 4.84 17.21
N ARG A 290 -26.40 5.85 17.29
CA ARG A 290 -25.39 6.07 16.24
C ARG A 290 -24.34 4.97 16.22
N PHE A 291 -24.05 4.33 17.36
CA PHE A 291 -23.17 3.15 17.39
C PHE A 291 -23.75 2.02 16.54
N CYS A 292 -25.02 1.68 16.71
CA CYS A 292 -25.67 0.63 15.91
C CYS A 292 -25.63 0.95 14.41
N GLN A 293 -25.90 2.20 14.02
CA GLN A 293 -25.83 2.64 12.62
C GLN A 293 -24.42 2.49 12.02
N ALA A 294 -23.39 2.96 12.74
CA ALA A 294 -21.99 2.82 12.29
C ALA A 294 -21.56 1.35 12.24
N PHE A 295 -22.09 0.50 13.12
CA PHE A 295 -21.80 -0.93 13.14
C PHE A 295 -22.43 -1.63 11.93
N GLU A 296 -23.70 -1.35 11.64
CA GLU A 296 -24.37 -1.83 10.43
C GLU A 296 -23.63 -1.40 9.15
N GLN A 297 -23.14 -0.16 9.10
CA GLN A 297 -22.32 0.34 8.00
C GLN A 297 -21.02 -0.46 7.83
N LEU A 298 -20.33 -0.79 8.94
CA LEU A 298 -19.12 -1.61 8.92
C LEU A 298 -19.42 -3.04 8.47
N SER A 299 -20.45 -3.68 9.04
CA SER A 299 -20.85 -5.04 8.71
C SER A 299 -21.23 -5.16 7.23
N ALA A 300 -22.09 -4.25 6.74
CA ALA A 300 -22.50 -4.24 5.33
C ALA A 300 -21.31 -4.06 4.37
N PHE A 301 -20.33 -3.23 4.75
CA PHE A 301 -19.11 -3.05 3.97
C PHE A 301 -18.26 -4.32 3.92
N ILE A 302 -18.06 -4.98 5.07
CA ILE A 302 -17.30 -6.23 5.16
C ILE A 302 -17.97 -7.32 4.31
N ASP A 303 -19.27 -7.55 4.48
CA ASP A 303 -20.02 -8.57 3.74
C ASP A 303 -19.94 -8.34 2.22
N ALA A 304 -20.00 -7.08 1.78
CA ALA A 304 -19.90 -6.73 0.37
C ALA A 304 -18.49 -6.89 -0.22
N GLN A 305 -17.43 -6.75 0.58
CA GLN A 305 -16.04 -6.66 0.11
C GLN A 305 -15.13 -7.81 0.55
N GLU A 306 -15.60 -8.75 1.37
CA GLU A 306 -14.79 -9.84 1.93
C GLU A 306 -13.99 -10.63 0.87
N SER A 307 -14.57 -10.80 -0.32
CA SER A 307 -13.93 -11.50 -1.44
C SER A 307 -12.73 -10.77 -2.03
N THR A 308 -12.64 -9.44 -1.87
CA THR A 308 -11.57 -8.60 -2.42
C THR A 308 -10.40 -8.42 -1.46
N PHE A 309 -10.66 -8.62 -0.16
CA PHE A 309 -9.73 -8.48 0.95
C PHE A 309 -8.48 -9.35 0.79
N ASN A 310 -7.34 -8.76 1.13
CA ASN A 310 -6.09 -9.50 1.25
C ASN A 310 -6.04 -10.22 2.61
N ILE A 311 -4.98 -11.00 2.86
CA ILE A 311 -4.84 -11.75 4.12
C ILE A 311 -4.80 -10.81 5.33
N ASN A 312 -4.14 -9.65 5.23
CA ASN A 312 -4.06 -8.67 6.33
C ASN A 312 -5.42 -8.04 6.63
N SER A 313 -6.24 -7.79 5.62
CA SER A 313 -7.60 -7.23 5.78
C SER A 313 -8.57 -8.18 6.48
N ARG A 314 -8.25 -9.48 6.56
CA ARG A 314 -9.08 -10.53 7.17
C ARG A 314 -8.64 -10.89 8.60
N ILE A 315 -7.52 -10.36 9.07
CA ILE A 315 -6.96 -10.59 10.40
C ILE A 315 -7.47 -9.51 11.34
#